data_AF-A0A936U4H4-F1
#
_entry.id   AF-A0A936U4H4-F1
#
_cell.length_a   1.000
_cell.length_b   1.000
_cell.length_c   1.000
_cell.angle_alpha   90.00
_cell.angle_beta   90.00
_cell.angle_gamma   90.00
#
_symmetry.space_group_name_H-M   'P 1'
#
loop_
_entity.id
_entity.type
_entity.pdbx_description
1 polymer ?
#
loop_
_entity_poly.entity_id
_entity_poly.type
_entity_poly.pdbx_seq_one_letter_code
_entity_poly.pdbx_strand_id
1 'polypeptide(L)'
;MTVRMSLPENVSVPELLRNLGFSVRRLAAYPTAAALHSGAVTARNNLRDADQTELNAEESRLVSSAVVEVLTDEVYASVGQLSAGALYIVQRNRENDHYRAAFPKNHSEVLKGSISAEKLSYIKVACDALSADPTFNALAGDIGNTRTLLAQLEVQLATHSALEEAERVAEAALAIAAKNAREVFNALAPALTLLFPGKKVLVRSFFRGNR
;
A
#
# COMPACT_ATOMS: atom_id res chain seq x y z
N MET A 1 -4.39 4.05 -47.88
CA MET A 1 -4.22 5.11 -46.86
C MET A 1 -4.95 4.68 -45.59
N THR A 2 -4.21 4.18 -44.60
CA THR A 2 -4.71 3.55 -43.37
C THR A 2 -4.89 4.59 -42.26
N VAL A 3 -6.00 4.58 -41.52
CA VAL A 3 -6.17 5.43 -40.33
C VAL A 3 -5.35 4.80 -39.20
N ARG A 4 -4.29 5.47 -38.74
CA ARG A 4 -3.54 5.08 -37.54
C ARG A 4 -4.03 5.91 -36.36
N MET A 5 -4.71 5.28 -35.41
CA MET A 5 -5.05 5.85 -34.11
C MET A 5 -4.53 4.86 -33.08
N SER A 6 -3.39 5.17 -32.47
CA SER A 6 -2.73 4.32 -31.48
C SER A 6 -2.26 5.17 -30.31
N LEU A 7 -2.47 4.68 -29.09
CA LEU A 7 -1.93 5.29 -27.89
C LEU A 7 -0.49 4.80 -27.64
N PRO A 8 0.39 5.68 -27.13
CA PRO A 8 1.74 5.29 -26.73
C PRO A 8 1.71 4.35 -25.52
N GLU A 9 2.83 3.68 -25.26
CA GLU A 9 2.96 2.76 -24.11
C GLU A 9 2.85 3.49 -22.76
N ASN A 10 3.25 4.75 -22.69
CA ASN A 10 3.27 5.53 -21.44
C ASN A 10 1.99 6.36 -21.24
N VAL A 11 0.87 6.00 -21.87
CA VAL A 11 -0.40 6.69 -21.63
C VAL A 11 -0.86 6.43 -20.20
N SER A 12 -1.28 7.48 -19.49
CA SER A 12 -1.79 7.34 -18.13
C SER A 12 -3.13 6.61 -18.09
N VAL A 13 -3.39 5.88 -17.00
CA VAL A 13 -4.67 5.15 -16.79
C VAL A 13 -5.89 6.07 -16.93
N PRO A 14 -5.92 7.30 -16.35
CA PRO A 14 -7.04 8.21 -16.53
C PRO A 14 -7.28 8.60 -17.99
N GLU A 15 -6.22 8.79 -18.78
CA GLU A 15 -6.36 9.15 -20.19
C GLU A 15 -6.80 7.94 -21.04
N LEU A 16 -6.33 6.73 -20.72
CA LEU A 16 -6.80 5.51 -21.36
C LEU A 16 -8.29 5.24 -21.09
N LEU A 17 -8.74 5.44 -19.84
CA LEU A 17 -10.16 5.35 -19.45
C LEU A 17 -11.03 6.39 -20.17
N ARG A 18 -10.54 7.63 -20.33
CA ARG A 18 -11.23 8.68 -21.09
C ARG A 18 -11.35 8.31 -22.57
N ASN A 19 -10.27 7.85 -23.18
CA ASN A 19 -10.25 7.47 -24.60
C ASN A 19 -11.17 6.28 -24.88
N LEU A 20 -11.09 5.21 -24.07
CA LEU A 20 -12.02 4.09 -24.17
C LEU A 20 -13.47 4.53 -23.90
N GLY A 21 -13.70 5.38 -22.90
CA GLY A 21 -15.03 5.91 -22.60
C GLY A 21 -15.65 6.67 -23.78
N PHE A 22 -14.84 7.46 -24.50
CA PHE A 22 -15.28 8.13 -25.71
C PHE A 22 -15.63 7.12 -26.82
N SER A 23 -14.74 6.16 -27.09
CA SER A 23 -14.96 5.15 -28.14
C SER A 23 -16.17 4.28 -27.85
N VAL A 24 -16.36 3.82 -26.60
CA VAL A 24 -17.54 3.05 -26.16
C VAL A 24 -18.83 3.80 -26.48
N ARG A 25 -18.95 5.07 -26.06
CA ARG A 25 -20.16 5.88 -26.33
C ARG A 25 -20.45 6.03 -27.82
N ARG A 26 -19.40 6.18 -28.64
CA ARG A 26 -19.55 6.28 -30.10
C ARG A 26 -19.97 4.96 -30.72
N LEU A 27 -19.35 3.85 -30.30
CA LEU A 27 -19.64 2.51 -30.80
C LEU A 27 -21.08 2.06 -30.49
N ALA A 28 -21.63 2.48 -29.36
CA ALA A 28 -23.00 2.15 -28.94
C ALA A 28 -24.08 2.54 -29.97
N ALA A 29 -23.84 3.56 -30.79
CA ALA A 29 -24.77 4.01 -31.82
C ALA A 29 -24.78 3.13 -33.09
N TYR A 30 -23.90 2.13 -33.20
CA TYR A 30 -23.70 1.34 -34.41
C TYR A 30 -23.84 -0.16 -34.13
N PRO A 31 -25.01 -0.77 -34.43
CA PRO A 31 -25.23 -2.20 -34.22
C PRO A 31 -24.21 -3.10 -34.94
N THR A 32 -23.73 -2.68 -36.12
CA THR A 32 -22.69 -3.40 -36.87
C THR A 32 -21.34 -3.46 -36.16
N ALA A 33 -21.12 -2.63 -35.14
CA ALA A 33 -19.91 -2.61 -34.33
C ALA A 33 -20.15 -3.17 -32.91
N ALA A 34 -21.25 -3.89 -32.67
CA ALA A 34 -21.63 -4.40 -31.35
C ALA A 34 -20.53 -5.25 -30.67
N ALA A 35 -19.80 -6.08 -31.43
CA ALA A 35 -18.69 -6.87 -30.90
C ALA A 35 -17.52 -6.00 -30.40
N LEU A 36 -17.16 -4.96 -31.17
CA LEU A 36 -16.13 -3.99 -30.77
C LEU A 36 -16.58 -3.15 -29.57
N HIS A 37 -17.85 -2.77 -29.53
CA HIS A 37 -18.45 -2.10 -28.38
C HIS A 37 -18.31 -2.95 -27.12
N SER A 38 -18.72 -4.22 -27.18
CA SER A 38 -18.63 -5.16 -26.06
C SER A 38 -17.19 -5.30 -25.56
N GLY A 39 -16.23 -5.56 -26.46
CA GLY A 39 -14.81 -5.68 -26.09
C GLY A 39 -14.24 -4.41 -25.45
N ALA A 40 -14.58 -3.23 -25.97
CA ALA A 40 -14.16 -1.95 -25.41
C ALA A 40 -14.80 -1.66 -24.04
N VAL A 41 -16.07 -2.05 -23.83
CA VAL A 41 -16.76 -1.95 -22.54
C VAL A 41 -16.08 -2.84 -21.50
N THR A 42 -15.83 -4.11 -21.83
CA THR A 42 -15.14 -5.05 -20.93
C THR A 42 -13.76 -4.54 -20.56
N ALA A 43 -12.95 -4.14 -21.54
CA ALA A 43 -11.61 -3.62 -21.29
C ALA A 43 -11.62 -2.36 -20.41
N ARG A 44 -12.56 -1.44 -20.65
CA ARG A 44 -12.72 -0.22 -19.83
C ARG A 44 -13.12 -0.55 -18.39
N ASN A 45 -14.09 -1.44 -18.20
CA ASN A 45 -14.55 -1.80 -16.87
C ASN A 45 -13.45 -2.53 -16.09
N ASN A 46 -12.76 -3.50 -16.72
CA ASN A 46 -11.64 -4.19 -16.09
C ASN A 46 -10.52 -3.22 -15.68
N LEU A 47 -10.18 -2.24 -16.54
CA LEU A 47 -9.19 -1.22 -16.20
C LEU A 47 -9.64 -0.36 -15.01
N ARG A 48 -10.90 0.10 -15.01
CA ARG A 48 -11.45 0.92 -13.92
C ARG A 48 -11.49 0.16 -12.60
N ASP A 49 -11.89 -1.11 -12.65
CA ASP A 49 -12.03 -1.92 -11.45
C ASP A 49 -10.65 -2.28 -10.89
N ALA A 50 -9.63 -2.48 -11.74
CA ALA A 50 -8.23 -2.63 -11.32
C ALA A 50 -7.66 -1.34 -10.72
N ASP A 51 -7.92 -0.19 -11.33
CA ASP A 51 -7.51 1.14 -10.85
C ASP A 51 -8.08 1.42 -9.46
N GLN A 52 -9.38 1.15 -9.25
CA GLN A 52 -10.00 1.29 -7.93
C GLN A 52 -9.44 0.31 -6.90
N THR A 53 -9.11 -0.92 -7.33
CA THR A 53 -8.55 -1.94 -6.43
C THR A 53 -7.17 -1.54 -5.93
N GLU A 54 -6.33 -1.00 -6.82
CA GLU A 54 -5.00 -0.51 -6.49
C GLU A 54 -5.06 0.70 -5.55
N LEU A 55 -5.91 1.69 -5.86
CA LEU A 55 -6.12 2.85 -4.97
C LEU A 55 -6.57 2.44 -3.56
N ASN A 56 -7.50 1.49 -3.46
CA ASN A 56 -7.96 0.99 -2.16
C ASN A 56 -6.85 0.25 -1.39
N ALA A 57 -5.97 -0.47 -2.10
CA ALA A 57 -4.85 -1.18 -1.50
C ALA A 57 -3.79 -0.20 -0.97
N GLU A 58 -3.43 0.81 -1.78
CA GLU A 58 -2.53 1.90 -1.40
C GLU A 58 -3.07 2.65 -0.17
N GLU A 59 -4.35 3.06 -0.19
CA GLU A 59 -4.99 3.74 0.94
C GLU A 59 -4.94 2.89 2.21
N SER A 60 -5.24 1.59 2.10
CA SER A 60 -5.18 0.66 3.23
C SER A 60 -3.77 0.55 3.82
N ARG A 61 -2.73 0.46 2.97
CA ARG A 61 -1.32 0.42 3.43
C ARG A 61 -0.92 1.74 4.09
N LEU A 62 -1.33 2.89 3.55
CA LEU A 62 -1.07 4.20 4.13
C LEU A 62 -1.67 4.33 5.53
N VAL A 63 -2.94 3.92 5.70
CA VAL A 63 -3.61 3.89 7.01
C VAL A 63 -2.86 2.98 7.97
N SER A 64 -2.46 1.77 7.53
CA SER A 64 -1.70 0.85 8.37
C SER A 64 -0.33 1.40 8.76
N SER A 65 0.35 2.13 7.87
CA SER A 65 1.64 2.78 8.15
C SER A 65 1.52 3.82 9.27
N ALA A 66 0.47 4.64 9.23
CA ALA A 66 0.20 5.63 10.28
C ALA A 66 -0.09 4.96 11.64
N VAL A 67 -0.82 3.85 11.66
CA VAL A 67 -1.09 3.09 12.89
C VAL A 67 0.20 2.50 13.45
N VAL A 68 1.07 1.94 12.61
CA VAL A 68 2.38 1.40 13.02
C VAL A 68 3.27 2.50 13.60
N GLU A 69 3.28 3.69 13.01
CA GLU A 69 4.05 4.84 13.49
C GLU A 69 3.60 5.27 14.90
N VAL A 70 2.29 5.49 15.09
CA VAL A 70 1.72 5.87 16.39
C VAL A 70 2.02 4.82 17.46
N LEU A 71 1.79 3.54 17.16
CA LEU A 71 2.08 2.45 18.12
C LEU A 71 3.57 2.32 18.42
N THR A 72 4.44 2.60 17.45
CA THR A 72 5.90 2.61 17.68
C THR A 72 6.27 3.69 18.68
N ASP A 73 5.72 4.90 18.52
CA ASP A 73 5.96 6.01 19.44
C ASP A 73 5.41 5.71 20.84
N GLU A 74 4.22 5.13 20.95
CA GLU A 74 3.63 4.71 22.23
C GLU A 74 4.48 3.65 22.94
N VAL A 75 4.95 2.63 22.21
CA VAL A 75 5.86 1.62 22.74
C VAL A 75 7.16 2.25 23.20
N TYR A 76 7.76 3.17 22.42
CA TYR A 76 9.02 3.82 22.78
C TYR A 76 8.86 4.73 24.01
N ALA A 77 7.76 5.47 24.10
CA ALA A 77 7.43 6.26 25.27
C ALA A 77 7.27 5.37 26.52
N SER A 78 6.56 4.24 26.39
CA SER A 78 6.36 3.28 27.48
C SER A 78 7.67 2.64 27.95
N VAL A 79 8.57 2.28 27.02
CA VAL A 79 9.92 1.80 27.36
C VAL A 79 10.76 2.88 28.05
N GLY A 80 10.64 4.14 27.61
CA GLY A 80 11.27 5.27 28.29
C GLY A 80 10.80 5.43 29.74
N GLN A 81 9.49 5.29 29.98
CA GLN A 81 8.90 5.29 31.32
C GLN A 81 9.42 4.14 32.17
N LEU A 82 9.45 2.92 31.63
CA LEU A 82 10.03 1.75 32.32
C LEU A 82 11.49 1.99 32.71
N SER A 83 12.30 2.52 31.79
CA SER A 83 13.72 2.79 32.06
C SER A 83 13.90 3.86 33.14
N ALA A 84 13.08 4.92 33.13
CA ALA A 84 13.09 5.95 34.15
C ALA A 84 12.63 5.41 35.53
N GLY A 85 11.58 4.60 35.55
CA GLY A 85 11.09 3.94 36.76
C GLY A 85 12.12 2.98 37.36
N ALA A 86 12.76 2.16 36.52
CA ALA A 86 13.83 1.27 36.94
C ALA A 86 15.02 2.05 37.51
N LEU A 87 15.43 3.14 36.85
CA LEU A 87 16.47 4.04 37.38
C LEU A 87 16.09 4.63 38.73
N TYR A 88 14.85 5.03 38.92
CA TYR A 88 14.40 5.59 40.20
C TYR A 88 14.53 4.57 41.34
N ILE A 89 14.14 3.31 41.09
CA ILE A 89 14.24 2.20 42.05
C ILE A 89 15.70 1.94 42.45
N VAL A 90 16.63 1.98 41.48
CA VAL A 90 18.07 1.84 41.75
C VAL A 90 18.77 3.15 42.13
N GLN A 91 18.04 4.14 42.63
CA GLN A 91 18.57 5.43 43.11
C GLN A 91 19.40 6.19 42.05
N ARG A 92 18.98 6.12 40.79
CA ARG A 92 19.62 6.72 39.61
C ARG A 92 21.01 6.19 39.30
N ASN A 93 21.38 5.03 39.84
CA ASN A 93 22.66 4.38 39.55
C ASN A 93 22.56 3.49 38.30
N ARG A 94 23.02 4.00 37.15
CA ARG A 94 23.09 3.24 35.89
C ARG A 94 24.05 2.05 35.94
N GLU A 95 25.01 2.06 36.86
CA GLU A 95 25.96 0.97 37.06
C GLU A 95 25.43 -0.12 37.99
N ASN A 96 24.22 0.03 38.53
CA ASN A 96 23.60 -1.01 39.33
C ASN A 96 23.36 -2.27 38.47
N ASP A 97 23.78 -3.43 38.96
CA ASP A 97 23.71 -4.71 38.24
C ASP A 97 22.28 -5.05 37.79
N HIS A 98 21.27 -4.78 38.62
CA HIS A 98 19.85 -5.00 38.30
C HIS A 98 19.40 -4.13 37.12
N TYR A 99 19.83 -2.86 37.09
CA TYR A 99 19.52 -1.96 35.99
C TYR A 99 20.23 -2.36 34.71
N ARG A 100 21.53 -2.70 34.77
CA ARG A 100 22.31 -3.13 33.59
C ARG A 100 21.83 -4.45 33.01
N ALA A 101 21.29 -5.35 33.84
CA ALA A 101 20.67 -6.58 33.38
C ALA A 101 19.43 -6.32 32.51
N ALA A 102 18.58 -5.36 32.90
CA ALA A 102 17.40 -4.98 32.14
C ALA A 102 17.71 -4.06 30.93
N PHE A 103 18.65 -3.13 31.10
CA PHE A 103 19.02 -2.13 30.10
C PHE A 103 20.54 -2.14 29.85
N PRO A 104 21.08 -3.16 29.16
CA PRO A 104 22.53 -3.28 28.93
C PRO A 104 23.08 -2.22 27.98
N LYS A 105 22.21 -1.54 27.23
CA LYS A 105 22.51 -0.43 26.33
C LYS A 105 21.54 0.71 26.60
N ASN A 106 21.96 1.93 26.27
CA ASN A 106 21.11 3.11 26.34
C ASN A 106 19.90 2.94 25.41
N HIS A 107 18.69 2.84 25.97
CA HIS A 107 17.46 2.60 25.20
C HIS A 107 17.22 3.71 24.16
N SER A 108 17.56 4.97 24.47
CA SER A 108 17.39 6.08 23.51
C SER A 108 18.25 5.92 22.25
N GLU A 109 19.40 5.26 22.36
CA GLU A 109 20.26 4.95 21.21
C GLU A 109 19.75 3.72 20.45
N VAL A 110 19.36 2.67 21.19
CA VAL A 110 18.84 1.43 20.60
C VAL A 110 17.54 1.66 19.82
N LEU A 111 16.65 2.51 20.34
CA LEU A 111 15.34 2.73 19.77
C LEU A 111 15.33 3.80 18.67
N LYS A 112 16.44 4.51 18.41
CA LYS A 112 16.50 5.58 17.41
C LYS A 112 16.16 5.07 15.99
N GLY A 113 15.25 5.75 15.29
CA GLY A 113 14.84 5.43 13.91
C GLY A 113 13.69 4.42 13.82
N SER A 114 13.48 3.83 12.64
CA SER A 114 12.36 2.92 12.36
C SER A 114 12.37 1.64 13.18
N ILE A 115 11.20 1.08 13.46
CA ILE A 115 11.06 -0.18 14.18
C ILE A 115 11.71 -1.34 13.40
N SER A 116 12.33 -2.28 14.12
CA SER A 116 12.96 -3.46 13.54
C SER A 116 12.80 -4.68 14.47
N ALA A 117 13.01 -5.88 13.94
CA ALA A 117 12.96 -7.12 14.73
C ALA A 117 13.95 -7.09 15.91
N GLU A 118 15.13 -6.50 15.72
CA GLU A 118 16.13 -6.33 16.79
C GLU A 118 15.63 -5.42 17.91
N LYS A 119 14.95 -4.31 17.58
CA LYS A 119 14.37 -3.40 18.57
C LYS A 119 13.22 -4.04 19.33
N LEU A 120 12.33 -4.76 18.62
CA LEU A 120 11.26 -5.52 19.26
C LEU A 120 11.83 -6.56 20.24
N SER A 121 12.87 -7.29 19.82
CA SER A 121 13.58 -8.26 20.68
C SER A 121 14.20 -7.59 21.89
N TYR A 122 14.86 -6.44 21.73
CA TYR A 122 15.41 -5.66 22.84
C TYR A 122 14.33 -5.29 23.86
N ILE A 123 13.17 -4.81 23.41
CA ILE A 123 12.07 -4.42 24.29
C ILE A 123 11.52 -5.63 25.04
N LYS A 124 11.34 -6.78 24.37
CA LYS A 124 10.91 -8.03 25.02
C LYS A 124 11.87 -8.44 26.12
N VAL A 125 13.17 -8.48 25.81
CA VAL A 125 14.21 -8.86 26.76
C VAL A 125 14.26 -7.90 27.96
N ALA A 126 14.10 -6.59 27.73
CA ALA A 126 14.00 -5.62 28.83
C ALA A 126 12.79 -5.88 29.73
N CYS A 127 11.59 -6.08 29.15
CA CYS A 127 10.38 -6.40 29.90
C CYS A 127 10.51 -7.73 30.68
N ASP A 128 11.15 -8.74 30.09
CA ASP A 128 11.36 -10.04 30.71
C ASP A 128 12.35 -9.95 31.88
N ALA A 129 13.47 -9.25 31.68
CA ALA A 129 14.46 -9.00 32.72
C ALA A 129 13.86 -8.22 33.90
N LEU A 130 13.08 -7.17 33.63
CA LEU A 130 12.37 -6.42 34.66
C LEU A 130 11.32 -7.26 35.40
N SER A 131 10.62 -8.15 34.69
CA SER A 131 9.60 -9.03 35.29
C SER A 131 10.22 -10.11 36.19
N ALA A 132 11.42 -10.58 35.85
CA ALA A 132 12.08 -11.67 36.54
C ALA A 132 12.75 -11.21 37.85
N ASP A 133 13.02 -9.92 37.99
CA ASP A 133 13.72 -9.35 39.12
C ASP A 133 12.75 -8.76 40.17
N PRO A 134 12.68 -9.33 41.39
CA PRO A 134 11.79 -8.86 42.44
C PRO A 134 12.01 -7.39 42.83
N THR A 135 13.21 -6.83 42.56
CA THR A 135 13.53 -5.41 42.79
C THR A 135 12.56 -4.49 42.05
N PHE A 136 12.06 -4.91 40.88
CA PHE A 136 11.20 -4.10 40.02
C PHE A 136 9.71 -4.45 40.13
N ASN A 137 9.27 -5.19 41.15
CA ASN A 137 7.86 -5.55 41.36
C ASN A 137 6.90 -4.36 41.34
N ALA A 138 7.34 -3.16 41.75
CA ALA A 138 6.55 -1.93 41.70
C ALA A 138 6.20 -1.49 40.26
N LEU A 139 6.93 -1.94 39.24
CA LEU A 139 6.72 -1.62 37.83
C LEU A 139 5.84 -2.64 37.10
N ALA A 140 5.30 -3.66 37.79
CA ALA A 140 4.57 -4.75 37.15
C ALA A 140 3.42 -4.28 36.24
N GLY A 141 2.71 -3.21 36.64
CA GLY A 141 1.66 -2.59 35.82
C GLY A 141 2.20 -1.99 34.51
N ASP A 142 3.27 -1.21 34.59
CA ASP A 142 3.90 -0.58 33.43
C ASP A 142 4.52 -1.61 32.47
N ILE A 143 5.09 -2.69 33.02
CA ILE A 143 5.61 -3.81 32.23
C ILE A 143 4.48 -4.51 31.48
N GLY A 144 3.34 -4.74 32.16
CA GLY A 144 2.13 -5.28 31.55
C GLY A 144 1.63 -4.42 30.39
N ASN A 145 1.51 -3.10 30.61
CA ASN A 145 1.09 -2.15 29.58
C ASN A 145 2.04 -2.15 28.38
N THR A 146 3.36 -2.14 28.62
CA THR A 146 4.37 -2.18 27.55
C THR A 146 4.24 -3.45 26.72
N ARG A 147 4.03 -4.61 27.36
CA ARG A 147 3.80 -5.89 26.67
C ARG A 147 2.52 -5.89 25.83
N THR A 148 1.45 -5.27 26.34
CA THR A 148 0.20 -5.12 25.57
C THR A 148 0.40 -4.27 24.32
N LEU A 149 1.04 -3.10 24.45
CA LEU A 149 1.35 -2.23 23.31
C LEU A 149 2.26 -2.93 22.31
N LEU A 150 3.27 -3.66 22.79
CA LEU A 150 4.17 -4.43 21.95
C LEU A 150 3.43 -5.51 21.16
N ALA A 151 2.54 -6.26 21.80
CA ALA A 151 1.74 -7.28 21.12
C ALA A 151 0.82 -6.66 20.05
N GLN A 152 0.24 -5.50 20.32
CA GLN A 152 -0.56 -4.75 19.33
C GLN A 152 0.31 -4.32 18.15
N LEU A 153 1.50 -3.78 18.40
CA LEU A 153 2.45 -3.38 17.35
C LEU A 153 2.85 -4.57 16.47
N GLU A 154 3.11 -5.74 17.05
CA GLU A 154 3.47 -6.94 16.26
C GLU A 154 2.33 -7.40 15.33
N VAL A 155 1.09 -7.36 15.81
CA VAL A 155 -0.09 -7.64 14.97
C VAL A 155 -0.22 -6.62 13.84
N GLN A 156 0.01 -5.33 14.13
CA GLN A 156 -0.07 -4.28 13.12
C GLN A 156 1.07 -4.34 12.11
N LEU A 157 2.28 -4.73 12.50
CA LEU A 157 3.39 -4.97 11.58
C LEU A 157 3.10 -6.13 10.62
N ALA A 158 2.52 -7.22 11.13
CA ALA A 158 2.08 -8.34 10.29
C ALA A 158 0.97 -7.91 9.30
N THR A 159 0.03 -7.09 9.77
CA THR A 159 -1.05 -6.53 8.94
C THR A 159 -0.49 -5.61 7.86
N HIS A 160 0.44 -4.72 8.22
CA HIS A 160 1.10 -3.82 7.29
C HIS A 160 1.83 -4.58 6.19
N SER A 161 2.60 -5.62 6.55
CA SER A 161 3.32 -6.45 5.57
C SER A 161 2.37 -7.19 4.62
N ALA A 162 1.24 -7.67 5.12
CA ALA A 162 0.21 -8.28 4.27
C ALA A 162 -0.41 -7.26 3.29
N LEU A 163 -0.60 -6.02 3.71
CA LEU A 163 -1.11 -4.94 2.86
C LEU A 163 -0.10 -4.48 1.80
N GLU A 164 1.20 -4.47 2.12
CA GLU A 164 2.25 -4.21 1.11
C GLU A 164 2.25 -5.24 -0.02
N GLU A 165 2.05 -6.52 0.32
CA GLU A 165 1.93 -7.56 -0.70
C GLU A 165 0.65 -7.41 -1.51
N ALA A 166 -0.47 -7.06 -0.86
CA ALA A 166 -1.74 -6.81 -1.54
C ALA A 166 -1.66 -5.64 -2.52
N GLU A 167 -0.99 -4.53 -2.13
CA GLU A 167 -0.73 -3.38 -3.00
C GLU A 167 0.13 -3.78 -4.20
N ARG A 168 1.23 -4.52 -4.00
CA ARG A 168 2.09 -5.01 -5.09
C ARG A 168 1.33 -5.88 -6.09
N VAL A 169 0.45 -6.76 -5.59
CA VAL A 169 -0.40 -7.60 -6.44
C VAL A 169 -1.41 -6.75 -7.23
N ALA A 170 -2.01 -5.74 -6.60
CA ALA A 170 -2.94 -4.83 -7.25
C ALA A 170 -2.25 -3.96 -8.31
N GLU A 171 -1.05 -3.44 -8.04
CA GLU A 171 -0.23 -2.68 -9.00
C GLU A 171 0.08 -3.54 -10.25
N ALA A 172 0.51 -4.78 -10.05
CA ALA A 172 0.76 -5.71 -11.15
C ALA A 172 -0.51 -6.00 -11.97
N ALA A 173 -1.66 -6.18 -11.30
CA ALA A 173 -2.94 -6.39 -11.96
C ALA A 173 -3.38 -5.15 -12.76
N LEU A 174 -3.18 -3.94 -12.23
CA LEU A 174 -3.43 -2.68 -12.93
C LEU A 174 -2.57 -2.55 -14.18
N ALA A 175 -1.28 -2.88 -14.09
CA ALA A 175 -0.37 -2.85 -15.25
C ALA A 175 -0.83 -3.79 -16.38
N ILE A 176 -1.29 -5.01 -16.03
CA ILE A 176 -1.85 -5.98 -16.98
C ILE A 176 -3.15 -5.43 -17.59
N ALA A 177 -4.05 -4.90 -16.77
CA ALA A 177 -5.32 -4.34 -17.23
C ALA A 177 -5.10 -3.14 -18.16
N ALA A 178 -4.14 -2.25 -17.86
CA ALA A 178 -3.77 -1.11 -18.68
C ALA A 178 -3.20 -1.55 -20.03
N LYS A 179 -2.32 -2.56 -20.04
CA LYS A 179 -1.80 -3.15 -21.28
C LYS A 179 -2.93 -3.72 -22.15
N ASN A 180 -3.79 -4.56 -21.58
CA ASN A 180 -4.91 -5.17 -22.31
C ASN A 180 -5.87 -4.10 -22.85
N ALA A 181 -6.20 -3.09 -22.04
CA ALA A 181 -7.05 -1.99 -22.45
C ALA A 181 -6.46 -1.17 -23.60
N ARG A 182 -5.15 -0.94 -23.60
CA ARG A 182 -4.42 -0.29 -24.68
C ARG A 182 -4.42 -1.13 -25.96
N GLU A 183 -4.18 -2.43 -25.85
CA GLU A 183 -4.23 -3.36 -27.00
C GLU A 183 -5.60 -3.36 -27.65
N VAL A 184 -6.68 -3.45 -26.85
CA VAL A 184 -8.06 -3.34 -27.33
C VAL A 184 -8.30 -2.00 -28.02
N PHE A 185 -7.90 -0.89 -27.40
CA PHE A 185 -8.07 0.45 -27.99
C PHE A 185 -7.34 0.58 -29.33
N ASN A 186 -6.09 0.14 -29.40
CA ASN A 186 -5.27 0.21 -30.62
C ASN A 186 -5.80 -0.70 -31.74
N ALA A 187 -6.48 -1.80 -31.39
CA ALA A 187 -7.12 -2.70 -32.35
C ALA A 187 -8.44 -2.12 -32.93
N LEU A 188 -9.06 -1.12 -32.29
CA LEU A 188 -10.32 -0.54 -32.77
C LEU A 188 -10.17 0.10 -34.15
N ALA A 189 -9.09 0.84 -34.41
CA ALA A 189 -8.91 1.58 -35.66
C ALA A 189 -8.85 0.69 -36.92
N PRO A 190 -8.02 -0.38 -36.95
CA PRO A 190 -8.05 -1.32 -38.07
C PRO A 190 -9.39 -2.06 -38.17
N ALA A 191 -9.98 -2.50 -37.05
CA ALA A 191 -11.26 -3.22 -37.07
C ALA A 191 -12.42 -2.36 -37.61
N LEU A 192 -12.49 -1.09 -37.19
CA LEU A 192 -13.48 -0.14 -37.71
C LEU A 192 -13.26 0.20 -39.18
N THR A 193 -12.02 0.21 -39.65
CA THR A 193 -11.72 0.41 -41.08
C THR A 193 -12.25 -0.75 -41.93
N LEU A 194 -12.21 -1.98 -41.41
CA LEU A 194 -12.78 -3.16 -42.06
C LEU A 194 -14.32 -3.14 -42.04
N LEU A 195 -14.94 -2.74 -40.92
CA LEU A 195 -16.41 -2.65 -40.82
C LEU A 195 -17.01 -1.50 -41.63
N PHE A 196 -16.26 -0.42 -41.83
CA PHE A 196 -16.71 0.77 -42.54
C PHE A 196 -15.76 1.14 -43.69
N PRO A 197 -15.67 0.30 -44.74
CA PRO A 197 -14.74 0.52 -45.84
C PRO A 197 -15.02 1.85 -46.54
N GLY A 198 -13.95 2.60 -46.84
CA GLY A 198 -14.03 3.92 -47.49
C GLY A 198 -14.51 5.08 -46.60
N LYS A 199 -15.12 4.81 -45.43
CA LYS A 199 -15.70 5.85 -44.55
C LYS A 199 -14.68 6.38 -43.52
N LYS A 200 -13.57 6.97 -43.99
CA LYS A 200 -12.46 7.44 -43.11
C LYS A 200 -12.90 8.43 -42.03
N VAL A 201 -13.78 9.37 -42.36
CA VAL A 201 -14.27 10.40 -41.42
C VAL A 201 -15.08 9.74 -40.30
N LEU A 202 -15.91 8.75 -40.65
CA LEU A 202 -16.66 7.97 -39.68
C LEU A 202 -15.72 7.20 -38.75
N VAL A 203 -14.70 6.51 -39.27
CA VAL A 203 -13.71 5.78 -38.45
C VAL A 203 -13.01 6.72 -37.46
N ARG A 204 -12.59 7.92 -37.90
CA ARG A 204 -11.96 8.92 -37.01
C ARG A 204 -12.90 9.41 -35.91
N SER A 205 -14.21 9.46 -36.16
CA SER A 205 -15.20 9.95 -35.20
C SER A 205 -15.37 9.06 -33.95
N PHE A 206 -14.89 7.82 -33.99
CA PHE A 206 -14.86 6.91 -32.83
C PHE A 206 -13.72 7.18 -31.86
N PHE A 207 -12.75 8.02 -32.25
CA PHE A 207 -11.60 8.36 -31.43
C PHE A 207 -11.71 9.81 -30.97
N ARG A 208 -11.27 10.06 -29.74
CA ARG A 208 -11.13 11.42 -29.25
C ARG A 208 -10.06 12.09 -30.11
N GLY A 209 -10.38 13.21 -30.74
CA GLY A 209 -9.39 13.92 -31.54
C GLY A 209 -8.27 14.42 -30.64
N ASN A 210 -7.02 14.02 -30.92
CA ASN A 210 -5.85 14.74 -30.42
C ASN A 210 -5.96 16.16 -30.97
N ARG A 211 -6.30 17.12 -30.11
CA ARG A 211 -5.98 18.52 -30.37
C ARG A 211 -4.50 18.73 -30.09
#